data_AF-A0A4U9HXF3-F1
#
_entry.id   AF-A0A4U9HXF3-F1
#
_cell.length_a   1.000
_cell.length_b   1.000
_cell.length_c   1.000
_cell.angle_alpha   90.00
_cell.angle_beta   90.00
_cell.angle_gamma   90.00
#
_symmetry.space_group_name_H-M   'P 1'
#
loop_
_entity.id
_entity.type
_entity.pdbx_description
1 polymer ?
#
loop_
_entity_poly.entity_id
_entity_poly.type
_entity_poly.pdbx_seq_one_letter_code
_entity_poly.pdbx_strand_id
1 'polypeptide(L)'
;MTSVAPSSSRAVTESPVVVALDYNNRDNALAFVDRIDPRDCRLKIGKEMFTLFGPQIVRDMQQRGFDVFLDLKFHDIPNTTAHAVAAAAELGVWMVNVHASGGARMMTAAREALLPFGKDAPLLIAVTVLTSMEASDLQDLGVTLSPAEHAERLARLTHNCGLDGVVCSAQEAVRFKNAIGQDFKLVTPGIRPQGSDAGDQRRIMSPEPGAGGGRGLYGYWSSGDPVCGSGANPESHQRNTSQGGVMRDTNSRLVYSTDAGRIDEPKAVAERPKGDGIVRIQRQTSGRKGKGVCLVTGIDADDATLASIAAELKKKCGCGGSVKDGVIENPGR
;
A
#
# COMPACT_ATOMS: atom_id res chain seq x y z
N MET A 1 -14.17 12.45 -42.34
CA MET A 1 -14.41 13.17 -41.08
C MET A 1 -15.26 12.27 -40.18
N THR A 2 -14.61 11.39 -39.43
CA THR A 2 -15.28 10.60 -38.38
C THR A 2 -15.36 11.46 -37.13
N SER A 3 -16.58 11.87 -36.79
CA SER A 3 -16.92 12.62 -35.59
C SER A 3 -16.48 11.82 -34.35
N VAL A 4 -15.53 12.37 -33.59
CA VAL A 4 -15.23 11.91 -32.23
C VAL A 4 -16.40 12.40 -31.37
N ALA A 5 -17.13 11.46 -30.78
CA ALA A 5 -18.21 11.77 -29.86
C ALA A 5 -17.68 12.60 -28.68
N PRO A 6 -18.46 13.55 -28.13
CA PRO A 6 -18.03 14.34 -27.01
C PRO A 6 -17.75 13.43 -25.81
N SER A 7 -16.56 13.61 -25.24
CA SER A 7 -16.07 13.01 -23.99
C SER A 7 -17.20 13.00 -22.96
N SER A 8 -17.62 11.79 -22.55
CA SER A 8 -18.50 11.60 -21.40
C SER A 8 -17.88 12.31 -20.21
N SER A 9 -18.62 13.21 -19.55
CA SER A 9 -18.14 13.99 -18.41
C SER A 9 -17.53 13.06 -17.36
N ARG A 10 -16.20 13.06 -17.25
CA ARG A 10 -15.50 12.37 -16.17
C ARG A 10 -15.99 12.90 -14.83
N ALA A 11 -16.29 12.00 -13.91
CA ALA A 11 -16.56 12.40 -12.54
C ALA A 11 -15.24 12.94 -11.94
N VAL A 12 -15.26 14.21 -11.53
CA VAL A 12 -14.10 14.81 -10.87
C VAL A 12 -14.12 14.40 -9.39
N THR A 13 -13.06 13.75 -8.94
CA THR A 13 -12.85 13.40 -7.53
C THR A 13 -11.67 14.17 -6.93
N GLU A 14 -11.87 14.78 -5.76
CA GLU A 14 -10.80 15.35 -4.94
C GLU A 14 -10.17 14.30 -4.01
N SER A 15 -10.70 13.07 -4.00
CA SER A 15 -10.18 11.99 -3.18
C SER A 15 -8.73 11.67 -3.56
N PRO A 16 -7.82 11.55 -2.57
CA PRO A 16 -6.45 11.12 -2.83
C PRO A 16 -6.35 9.61 -3.06
N VAL A 17 -7.45 8.86 -2.90
CA VAL A 17 -7.45 7.39 -2.92
C VAL A 17 -7.38 6.85 -4.34
N VAL A 18 -6.44 5.95 -4.58
CA VAL A 18 -6.31 5.15 -5.80
C VAL A 18 -6.42 3.67 -5.43
N VAL A 19 -7.51 3.02 -5.83
CA VAL A 19 -7.75 1.60 -5.54
C VAL A 19 -7.04 0.73 -6.57
N ALA A 20 -6.19 -0.18 -6.10
CA ALA A 20 -5.52 -1.17 -6.93
C ALA A 20 -6.49 -2.29 -7.34
N LEU A 21 -6.68 -2.45 -8.65
CA LEU A 21 -7.37 -3.60 -9.22
C LEU A 21 -6.32 -4.64 -9.59
N ASP A 22 -6.10 -5.58 -8.68
CA ASP A 22 -5.14 -6.68 -8.83
C ASP A 22 -5.91 -8.01 -8.78
N TYR A 23 -6.69 -8.27 -9.84
CA TYR A 23 -7.53 -9.45 -10.00
C TYR A 23 -7.03 -10.31 -11.17
N ASN A 24 -7.15 -11.63 -11.06
CA ASN A 24 -6.90 -12.55 -12.16
C ASN A 24 -8.16 -12.92 -12.96
N ASN A 25 -9.32 -12.38 -12.55
CA ASN A 25 -10.62 -12.61 -13.18
C ASN A 25 -11.33 -11.28 -13.44
N ARG A 26 -11.70 -11.04 -14.70
CA ARG A 26 -12.34 -9.78 -15.13
C ARG A 26 -13.69 -9.53 -14.47
N ASP A 27 -14.53 -10.56 -14.34
CA ASP A 27 -15.88 -10.40 -13.82
C ASP A 27 -15.87 -10.04 -12.32
N ASN A 28 -14.93 -10.62 -11.56
CA ASN A 28 -14.72 -10.24 -10.16
C ASN A 28 -14.27 -8.77 -10.02
N ALA A 29 -13.37 -8.32 -10.90
CA ALA A 29 -12.94 -6.92 -10.91
C ALA A 29 -14.10 -5.97 -11.24
N LEU A 30 -14.90 -6.30 -12.25
CA LEU A 30 -16.08 -5.50 -12.63
C LEU A 30 -17.13 -5.49 -11.51
N ALA A 31 -17.41 -6.63 -10.88
CA ALA A 31 -18.34 -6.72 -9.77
C ALA A 31 -17.91 -5.88 -8.56
N PHE A 32 -16.60 -5.77 -8.29
CA PHE A 32 -16.07 -4.85 -7.29
C PHE A 32 -16.28 -3.39 -7.70
N VAL A 33 -15.92 -3.03 -8.93
CA VAL A 33 -16.01 -1.65 -9.44
C VAL A 33 -17.45 -1.15 -9.48
N ASP A 34 -18.41 -2.02 -9.81
CA ASP A 34 -19.85 -1.68 -9.84
C ASP A 34 -20.41 -1.33 -8.43
N ARG A 35 -19.64 -1.56 -7.36
CA ARG A 35 -20.02 -1.24 -5.96
C ARG A 35 -19.40 0.04 -5.43
N ILE A 36 -18.52 0.70 -6.18
CA ILE A 36 -17.83 1.93 -5.77
C ILE A 36 -18.17 3.09 -6.70
N ASP A 37 -18.08 4.31 -6.18
CA ASP A 37 -18.42 5.52 -6.95
C ASP A 37 -17.15 6.20 -7.50
N PRO A 38 -17.13 6.60 -8.79
CA PRO A 38 -16.05 7.40 -9.37
C PRO A 38 -15.72 8.69 -8.64
N ARG A 39 -16.64 9.22 -7.83
CA ARG A 39 -16.44 10.43 -7.02
C ARG A 39 -15.64 10.15 -5.75
N ASP A 40 -15.53 8.89 -5.32
CA ASP A 40 -14.88 8.51 -4.06
C ASP A 40 -13.42 8.10 -4.24
N CYS A 41 -13.03 7.66 -5.44
CA CYS A 41 -11.68 7.19 -5.70
C CYS A 41 -11.32 7.14 -7.20
N ARG A 42 -10.03 6.92 -7.47
CA ARG A 42 -9.50 6.54 -8.78
C ARG A 42 -9.10 5.07 -8.79
N LEU A 43 -8.84 4.50 -9.96
CA LEU A 43 -8.48 3.10 -10.12
C LEU A 43 -7.06 2.95 -10.65
N LYS A 44 -6.30 1.98 -10.14
CA LYS A 44 -5.00 1.56 -10.68
C LYS A 44 -5.16 0.21 -11.36
N ILE A 45 -4.68 0.13 -12.60
CA ILE A 45 -4.59 -1.13 -13.35
C ILE A 45 -3.11 -1.46 -13.51
N GLY A 46 -2.69 -2.52 -12.84
CA GLY A 46 -1.31 -3.00 -12.84
C GLY A 46 -1.01 -3.99 -13.98
N LYS A 47 0.21 -4.53 -13.94
CA LYS A 47 0.72 -5.49 -14.93
C LYS A 47 -0.17 -6.73 -15.08
N GLU A 48 -0.65 -7.32 -13.98
CA GLU A 48 -1.45 -8.55 -14.01
C GLU A 48 -2.73 -8.37 -14.85
N MET A 49 -3.60 -7.45 -14.43
CA MET A 49 -4.84 -7.12 -15.15
C MET A 49 -4.57 -6.70 -16.60
N PHE A 50 -3.58 -5.86 -16.85
CA PHE A 50 -3.32 -5.36 -18.21
C PHE A 50 -2.75 -6.44 -19.12
N THR A 51 -1.91 -7.35 -18.63
CA THR A 51 -1.40 -8.47 -19.41
C THR A 51 -2.51 -9.48 -19.71
N LEU A 52 -3.42 -9.73 -18.76
CA LEU A 52 -4.55 -10.66 -18.95
C LEU A 52 -5.64 -10.11 -19.86
N PHE A 53 -5.99 -8.82 -19.72
CA PHE A 53 -7.20 -8.24 -20.31
C PHE A 53 -6.94 -7.07 -21.27
N GLY A 54 -5.68 -6.63 -21.39
CA GLY A 54 -5.25 -5.61 -22.35
C GLY A 54 -5.87 -4.23 -22.10
N PRO A 55 -5.85 -3.33 -23.09
CA PRO A 55 -6.42 -1.99 -22.97
C PRO A 55 -7.95 -1.98 -22.82
N GLN A 56 -8.64 -3.10 -23.08
CA GLN A 56 -10.10 -3.14 -22.98
C GLN A 56 -10.57 -2.95 -21.53
N ILE A 57 -9.85 -3.52 -20.55
CA ILE A 57 -10.23 -3.31 -19.14
C ILE A 57 -10.12 -1.85 -18.71
N VAL A 58 -9.15 -1.10 -19.24
CA VAL A 58 -9.00 0.34 -18.99
C VAL A 58 -10.23 1.09 -19.54
N ARG A 59 -10.66 0.76 -20.77
CA ARG A 59 -11.86 1.36 -21.36
C ARG A 59 -13.12 1.01 -20.57
N ASP A 60 -13.24 -0.22 -20.08
CA ASP A 60 -14.37 -0.66 -19.26
C ASP A 60 -14.48 0.17 -17.96
N MET A 61 -13.35 0.55 -17.35
CA MET A 61 -13.31 1.44 -16.17
C MET A 61 -13.65 2.90 -16.52
N GLN A 62 -13.09 3.41 -17.63
CA GLN A 62 -13.36 4.77 -18.09
C GLN A 62 -14.83 4.97 -18.50
N GLN A 63 -15.46 3.96 -19.10
CA GLN A 63 -16.90 3.96 -19.43
C GLN A 63 -17.78 4.06 -18.18
N ARG A 64 -17.29 3.58 -17.03
CA ARG A 64 -17.92 3.74 -15.72
C ARG A 64 -17.60 5.09 -15.06
N GLY A 65 -16.84 5.96 -15.73
CA GLY A 65 -16.54 7.31 -15.28
C GLY A 65 -15.28 7.44 -14.42
N PHE A 66 -14.51 6.36 -14.22
CA PHE A 66 -13.30 6.39 -13.39
C PHE A 66 -12.09 6.99 -14.13
N ASP A 67 -11.30 7.77 -13.39
CA ASP A 67 -9.92 8.05 -13.74
C ASP A 67 -9.05 6.82 -13.49
N VAL A 68 -8.21 6.47 -14.46
CA VAL A 68 -7.34 5.29 -14.40
C VAL A 68 -5.87 5.69 -14.35
N PHE A 69 -5.16 5.19 -13.35
CA PHE A 69 -3.70 5.11 -13.31
C PHE A 69 -3.24 3.79 -13.93
N LEU A 70 -2.55 3.87 -15.07
CA LEU A 70 -1.94 2.73 -15.74
C LEU A 70 -0.53 2.46 -15.20
N ASP A 71 -0.41 1.44 -14.34
CA ASP A 71 0.79 1.13 -13.58
C ASP A 71 1.58 -0.03 -14.22
N LEU A 72 2.17 0.23 -15.40
CA LEU A 72 2.97 -0.74 -16.14
C LEU A 72 4.47 -0.60 -15.91
N LYS A 73 4.90 0.52 -15.30
CA LYS A 73 6.29 0.81 -14.94
C LYS A 73 7.23 0.65 -16.13
N PHE A 74 6.96 1.36 -17.24
CA PHE A 74 7.74 1.20 -18.46
C PHE A 74 9.23 1.48 -18.21
N HIS A 75 10.08 0.58 -18.72
CA HIS A 75 11.52 0.63 -18.51
C HIS A 75 12.21 -0.05 -19.69
N ASP A 76 12.61 0.76 -20.67
CA ASP A 76 13.23 0.30 -21.91
C ASP A 76 14.13 1.41 -22.47
N ILE A 77 14.67 1.24 -23.67
CA ILE A 77 15.33 2.32 -24.39
C ILE A 77 14.38 3.52 -24.61
N PRO A 78 14.91 4.74 -24.81
CA PRO A 78 14.09 5.95 -24.88
C PRO A 78 12.95 5.90 -25.89
N ASN A 79 13.19 5.40 -27.10
CA ASN A 79 12.20 5.37 -28.17
C ASN A 79 11.01 4.44 -27.86
N THR A 80 11.30 3.23 -27.37
CA THR A 80 10.26 2.27 -26.99
C THR A 80 9.41 2.80 -25.84
N THR A 81 10.06 3.39 -24.82
CA THR A 81 9.34 3.99 -23.69
C THR A 81 8.48 5.16 -24.12
N ALA A 82 8.98 6.04 -25.00
CA ALA A 82 8.21 7.15 -25.56
C ALA A 82 6.95 6.67 -26.30
N HIS A 83 7.07 5.64 -27.15
CA HIS A 83 5.92 5.06 -27.84
C HIS A 83 4.93 4.40 -26.89
N ALA A 84 5.40 3.70 -25.86
CA ALA A 84 4.53 3.07 -24.87
C ALA A 84 3.75 4.11 -24.05
N VAL A 85 4.39 5.23 -23.69
CA VAL A 85 3.77 6.35 -22.99
C VAL A 85 2.78 7.10 -23.88
N ALA A 86 3.10 7.31 -25.17
CA ALA A 86 2.15 7.87 -26.13
C ALA A 86 0.92 6.97 -26.29
N ALA A 87 1.10 5.64 -26.38
CA ALA A 87 -0.02 4.70 -26.45
C ALA A 87 -0.91 4.74 -25.20
N ALA A 88 -0.33 4.94 -24.00
CA ALA A 88 -1.10 5.16 -22.79
C ALA A 88 -1.91 6.47 -22.85
N ALA A 89 -1.33 7.54 -23.41
CA ALA A 89 -2.02 8.81 -23.63
C ALA A 89 -3.15 8.71 -24.67
N GLU A 90 -2.97 7.94 -25.76
CA GLU A 90 -4.03 7.64 -26.73
C GLU A 90 -5.19 6.84 -26.10
N LEU A 91 -4.88 5.96 -25.15
CA LEU A 91 -5.89 5.27 -24.33
C LEU A 91 -6.62 6.23 -23.36
N GLY A 92 -6.12 7.46 -23.23
CA GLY A 92 -6.73 8.52 -22.44
C GLY A 92 -6.63 8.27 -20.93
N VAL A 93 -5.61 7.57 -20.43
CA VAL A 93 -5.48 7.34 -18.99
C VAL A 93 -5.27 8.65 -18.22
N TRP A 94 -5.59 8.69 -16.93
CA TRP A 94 -5.35 9.86 -16.09
C TRP A 94 -3.87 9.98 -15.68
N MET A 95 -3.22 8.84 -15.46
CA MET A 95 -1.82 8.78 -15.05
C MET A 95 -1.16 7.54 -15.66
N VAL A 96 0.14 7.66 -15.96
CA VAL A 96 1.00 6.55 -16.41
C VAL A 96 2.37 6.66 -15.75
N ASN A 97 3.10 5.55 -15.63
CA ASN A 97 4.44 5.58 -15.05
C ASN A 97 5.54 4.89 -15.85
N VAL A 98 6.77 5.31 -15.52
CA VAL A 98 8.05 4.80 -16.03
C VAL A 98 8.98 4.48 -14.85
N HIS A 99 10.07 3.74 -15.03
CA HIS A 99 11.12 3.61 -14.00
C HIS A 99 12.16 4.73 -14.12
N ALA A 100 12.46 5.43 -13.02
CA ALA A 100 13.54 6.43 -13.00
C ALA A 100 14.92 5.82 -13.28
N SER A 101 15.11 4.53 -12.95
CA SER A 101 16.32 3.77 -13.25
C SER A 101 16.61 3.62 -14.74
N GLY A 102 15.63 3.88 -15.63
CA GLY A 102 15.87 3.95 -17.08
C GLY A 102 16.66 5.18 -17.52
N GLY A 103 16.89 6.12 -16.60
CA GLY A 103 17.79 7.26 -16.78
C GLY A 103 17.14 8.47 -17.47
N ALA A 104 17.88 9.57 -17.47
CA ALA A 104 17.37 10.88 -17.93
C ALA A 104 16.87 10.85 -19.38
N ARG A 105 17.63 10.24 -20.28
CA ARG A 105 17.28 10.16 -21.71
C ARG A 105 15.93 9.47 -21.93
N MET A 106 15.65 8.41 -21.19
CA MET A 106 14.39 7.67 -21.29
C MET A 106 13.22 8.51 -20.75
N MET A 107 13.38 9.10 -19.56
CA MET A 107 12.34 9.93 -18.95
C MET A 107 12.04 11.20 -19.76
N THR A 108 13.05 11.88 -20.28
CA THR A 108 12.86 13.05 -21.14
C THR A 108 12.11 12.69 -22.42
N ALA A 109 12.46 11.59 -23.08
CA ALA A 109 11.74 11.13 -24.28
C ALA A 109 10.28 10.76 -23.97
N ALA A 110 10.03 10.11 -22.82
CA ALA A 110 8.68 9.81 -22.36
C ALA A 110 7.84 11.07 -22.14
N ARG A 111 8.40 12.11 -21.52
CA ARG A 111 7.73 13.40 -21.33
C ARG A 111 7.46 14.09 -22.67
N GLU A 112 8.44 14.11 -23.56
CA GLU A 112 8.31 14.75 -24.88
C GLU A 112 7.21 14.10 -25.73
N ALA A 113 7.03 12.78 -25.62
CA ALA A 113 5.96 12.05 -26.29
C ALA A 113 4.55 12.51 -25.86
N LEU A 114 4.41 13.17 -24.71
CA LEU A 114 3.13 13.67 -24.20
C LEU A 114 2.81 15.10 -24.64
N LEU A 115 3.78 15.85 -25.18
CA LEU A 115 3.57 17.25 -25.60
C LEU A 115 2.39 17.43 -26.59
N PRO A 116 2.17 16.55 -27.59
CA PRO A 116 1.05 16.69 -28.51
C PRO A 116 -0.34 16.57 -27.87
N PHE A 117 -0.44 15.94 -26.70
CA PHE A 117 -1.71 15.74 -25.98
C PHE A 117 -2.11 16.96 -25.14
N GLY A 118 -1.20 17.92 -24.94
CA GLY A 118 -1.47 19.19 -24.25
C GLY A 118 -2.11 19.01 -22.88
N LYS A 119 -3.25 19.66 -22.64
CA LYS A 119 -3.99 19.59 -21.37
C LYS A 119 -4.59 18.20 -21.08
N ASP A 120 -4.74 17.36 -22.11
CA ASP A 120 -5.33 16.03 -22.01
C ASP A 120 -4.24 14.95 -21.80
N ALA A 121 -2.97 15.35 -21.71
CA ALA A 121 -1.87 14.45 -21.39
C ALA A 121 -2.06 13.81 -20.00
N PRO A 122 -1.77 12.50 -19.85
CA PRO A 122 -1.75 11.87 -18.54
C PRO A 122 -0.64 12.45 -17.67
N LEU A 123 -0.82 12.41 -16.36
CA LEU A 123 0.28 12.63 -15.43
C LEU A 123 1.36 11.56 -15.65
N LEU A 124 2.61 11.99 -15.80
CA LEU A 124 3.76 11.12 -15.99
C LEU A 124 4.60 11.06 -14.71
N ILE A 125 4.53 9.90 -14.04
CA ILE A 125 5.18 9.66 -12.76
C ILE A 125 6.32 8.66 -12.92
N ALA A 126 7.43 8.82 -12.18
CA ALA A 126 8.50 7.83 -12.18
C ALA A 126 8.52 6.97 -10.91
N VAL A 127 8.70 5.66 -11.07
CA VAL A 127 9.01 4.75 -9.97
C VAL A 127 10.47 4.93 -9.56
N THR A 128 10.69 5.16 -8.26
CA THR A 128 12.02 5.25 -7.65
C THR A 128 12.56 3.86 -7.29
N VAL A 129 12.65 3.53 -6.00
CA VAL A 129 12.98 2.19 -5.49
C VAL A 129 11.69 1.49 -5.14
N LEU A 130 11.51 0.24 -5.57
CA LEU A 130 10.33 -0.54 -5.23
C LEU A 130 10.27 -0.75 -3.70
N THR A 131 9.06 -0.66 -3.12
CA THR A 131 8.87 -0.79 -1.66
C THR A 131 9.24 -2.18 -1.11
N SER A 132 9.44 -3.15 -1.98
CA SER A 132 9.91 -4.51 -1.67
C SER A 132 11.42 -4.63 -1.56
N MET A 133 12.20 -3.65 -2.02
CA MET A 133 13.67 -3.71 -2.03
C MET A 133 14.26 -3.15 -0.74
N GLU A 134 15.29 -3.84 -0.25
CA GLU A 134 16.15 -3.45 0.86
C GLU A 134 17.58 -3.17 0.38
N ALA A 135 18.47 -2.84 1.32
CA ALA A 135 19.86 -2.54 1.02
C ALA A 135 20.58 -3.73 0.36
N SER A 136 20.27 -4.97 0.75
CA SER A 136 20.84 -6.18 0.15
C SER A 136 20.47 -6.33 -1.32
N ASP A 137 19.19 -6.11 -1.67
CA ASP A 137 18.73 -6.23 -3.06
C ASP A 137 19.38 -5.17 -3.96
N LEU A 138 19.59 -3.96 -3.44
CA LEU A 138 20.29 -2.89 -4.15
C LEU A 138 21.77 -3.21 -4.33
N GLN A 139 22.40 -3.83 -3.32
CA GLN A 139 23.80 -4.21 -3.39
C GLN A 139 24.05 -5.27 -4.48
N ASP A 140 23.14 -6.22 -4.66
CA ASP A 140 23.20 -7.21 -5.75
C ASP A 140 23.16 -6.55 -7.15
N LEU A 141 22.57 -5.36 -7.26
CA LEU A 141 22.54 -4.55 -8.48
C LEU A 141 23.72 -3.58 -8.61
N GLY A 142 24.69 -3.63 -7.69
CA GLY A 142 25.83 -2.71 -7.64
C GLY A 142 25.49 -1.31 -7.13
N VAL A 143 24.34 -1.11 -6.49
CA VAL A 143 23.95 0.15 -5.87
C VAL A 143 24.40 0.14 -4.40
N THR A 144 25.35 1.01 -4.07
CA THR A 144 25.94 1.10 -2.71
C THR A 144 25.25 2.11 -1.81
N LEU A 145 24.41 2.98 -2.37
CA LEU A 145 23.60 3.92 -1.58
C LEU A 145 22.52 3.17 -0.81
N SER A 146 22.12 3.71 0.34
CA SER A 146 20.94 3.20 1.04
C SER A 146 19.68 3.36 0.16
N PRO A 147 18.62 2.55 0.39
CA PRO A 147 17.39 2.68 -0.39
C PRO A 147 16.79 4.09 -0.40
N ALA A 148 16.81 4.79 0.75
CA ALA A 148 16.29 6.14 0.86
C ALA A 148 17.13 7.17 0.08
N GLU A 149 18.46 7.06 0.14
CA GLU A 149 19.36 7.94 -0.64
C GLU A 149 19.24 7.69 -2.14
N HIS A 150 19.15 6.42 -2.54
CA HIS A 150 18.96 6.08 -3.94
C HIS A 150 17.59 6.54 -4.46
N ALA A 151 16.53 6.36 -3.68
CA ALA A 151 15.20 6.85 -4.01
C ALA A 151 15.19 8.39 -4.16
N GLU A 152 15.83 9.14 -3.25
CA GLU A 152 15.95 10.59 -3.38
C GLU A 152 16.73 10.99 -4.63
N ARG A 153 17.85 10.31 -4.92
CA ARG A 153 18.65 10.55 -6.13
C ARG A 153 17.81 10.36 -7.39
N LEU A 154 17.02 9.29 -7.45
CA LEU A 154 16.10 9.02 -8.56
C LEU A 154 14.99 10.07 -8.63
N ALA A 155 14.41 10.48 -7.51
CA ALA A 155 13.36 11.51 -7.48
C ALA A 155 13.86 12.87 -7.97
N ARG A 156 15.08 13.28 -7.59
CA ARG A 156 15.73 14.49 -8.12
C ARG A 156 15.98 14.38 -9.62
N LEU A 157 16.41 13.22 -10.11
CA LEU A 157 16.59 12.97 -11.54
C LEU A 157 15.26 13.12 -12.30
N THR A 158 14.19 12.52 -11.78
CA THR A 158 12.83 12.63 -12.33
C THR A 158 12.36 14.08 -12.41
N HIS A 159 12.52 14.84 -11.33
CA HIS A 159 12.20 16.27 -11.31
C HIS A 159 13.00 17.06 -12.36
N ASN A 160 14.30 16.81 -12.47
CA ASN A 160 15.16 17.47 -13.45
C ASN A 160 14.79 17.14 -14.91
N CYS A 161 14.19 15.96 -15.15
CA CYS A 161 13.63 15.60 -16.45
C CYS A 161 12.25 16.24 -16.72
N GLY A 162 11.67 16.93 -15.73
CA GLY A 162 10.39 17.61 -15.85
C GLY A 162 9.17 16.68 -15.85
N LEU A 163 9.27 15.53 -15.18
CA LEU A 163 8.12 14.67 -14.90
C LEU A 163 7.29 15.23 -13.74
N ASP A 164 6.03 14.83 -13.65
CA ASP A 164 5.06 15.41 -12.71
C ASP A 164 5.29 14.99 -11.24
N GLY A 165 5.98 13.87 -11.03
CA GLY A 165 6.12 13.29 -9.71
C GLY A 165 6.79 11.93 -9.67
N VAL A 166 6.76 11.30 -8.49
CA VAL A 166 7.29 9.95 -8.25
C VAL A 166 6.35 9.04 -7.50
N VAL A 167 6.54 7.73 -7.72
CA VAL A 167 6.12 6.69 -6.78
C VAL A 167 7.21 6.52 -5.73
N CYS A 168 6.86 6.66 -4.46
CA CYS A 168 7.77 6.50 -3.32
C CYS A 168 7.05 5.89 -2.11
N SER A 169 7.80 5.50 -1.08
CA SER A 169 7.21 5.07 0.19
C SER A 169 6.68 6.25 1.01
N ALA A 170 5.75 6.00 1.92
CA ALA A 170 5.20 7.03 2.79
C ALA A 170 6.28 7.69 3.68
N GLN A 171 7.31 6.94 4.07
CA GLN A 171 8.43 7.45 4.87
C GLN A 171 9.30 8.46 4.08
N GLU A 172 9.38 8.32 2.75
CA GLU A 172 10.15 9.22 1.89
C GLU A 172 9.39 10.51 1.55
N ALA A 173 8.06 10.51 1.70
CA ALA A 173 7.21 11.59 1.20
C ALA A 173 7.55 12.97 1.79
N VAL A 174 7.70 13.06 3.11
CA VAL A 174 8.06 14.32 3.80
C VAL A 174 9.42 14.84 3.31
N ARG A 175 10.40 13.93 3.20
CA ARG A 175 11.75 14.28 2.73
C ARG A 175 11.71 14.80 1.30
N PHE A 176 10.94 14.17 0.41
CA PHE A 176 10.86 14.58 -1.00
C PHE A 176 10.18 15.93 -1.16
N LYS A 177 9.11 16.21 -0.41
CA LYS A 177 8.46 17.53 -0.43
C LYS A 177 9.41 18.65 -0.03
N ASN A 178 10.24 18.43 1.00
CA ASN A 178 11.24 19.41 1.44
C ASN A 178 12.41 19.55 0.44
N ALA A 179 12.83 18.44 -0.17
CA ALA A 179 14.00 18.38 -1.03
C ALA A 179 13.77 18.86 -2.47
N ILE A 180 12.54 18.71 -2.99
CA ILE A 180 12.21 18.89 -4.40
C ILE A 180 11.17 20.00 -4.59
N GLY A 181 10.11 20.00 -3.78
CA GLY A 181 9.08 21.04 -3.84
C GLY A 181 7.67 20.50 -3.57
N GLN A 182 6.76 21.43 -3.27
CA GLN A 182 5.39 21.09 -2.89
C GLN A 182 4.52 20.64 -4.08
N ASP A 183 4.80 21.15 -5.28
CA ASP A 183 4.04 20.84 -6.49
C ASP A 183 4.37 19.47 -7.09
N PHE A 184 5.53 18.91 -6.72
CA PHE A 184 5.97 17.60 -7.18
C PHE A 184 5.07 16.50 -6.60
N LYS A 185 4.38 15.76 -7.47
CA LYS A 185 3.36 14.80 -7.06
C LYS A 185 4.00 13.57 -6.45
N LEU A 186 3.42 13.08 -5.36
CA LEU A 186 3.86 11.86 -4.68
C LEU A 186 2.73 10.84 -4.71
N VAL A 187 3.02 9.66 -5.24
CA VAL A 187 2.12 8.51 -5.23
C VAL A 187 2.71 7.49 -4.26
N THR A 188 2.03 7.22 -3.16
CA THR A 188 2.52 6.35 -2.09
C THR A 188 1.69 5.07 -2.02
N PRO A 189 2.15 3.96 -2.62
CA PRO A 189 1.52 2.67 -2.46
C PRO A 189 1.81 2.11 -1.06
N GLY A 190 0.99 1.15 -0.64
CA GLY A 190 1.23 0.43 0.61
C GLY A 190 0.68 1.08 1.86
N ILE A 191 -0.39 1.85 1.67
CA ILE A 191 -1.22 2.28 2.78
C ILE A 191 -2.24 1.21 3.03
N ARG A 192 -2.21 0.68 4.24
CA ARG A 192 -3.06 -0.41 4.70
C ARG A 192 -3.84 0.05 5.92
N PRO A 193 -5.17 -0.11 5.96
CA PRO A 193 -5.95 0.11 7.16
C PRO A 193 -5.40 -0.75 8.31
N GLN A 194 -5.50 -0.24 9.55
CA GLN A 194 -5.08 -1.01 10.71
C GLN A 194 -5.78 -2.38 10.74
N GLY A 195 -5.00 -3.44 10.94
CA GLY A 195 -5.50 -4.83 11.01
C GLY A 195 -5.48 -5.62 9.69
N SER A 196 -4.99 -5.05 8.59
CA SER A 196 -4.82 -5.78 7.32
C SER A 196 -3.44 -6.42 7.18
N ASP A 197 -3.37 -7.58 6.49
CA ASP A 197 -2.13 -8.34 6.25
C ASP A 197 -1.12 -7.52 5.43
N ALA A 198 0.17 -7.64 5.75
CA ALA A 198 1.27 -6.92 5.12
C ALA A 198 1.63 -7.46 3.72
N GLY A 199 1.41 -8.75 3.45
CA GLY A 199 1.80 -9.39 2.19
C GLY A 199 3.31 -9.28 1.89
N ASP A 200 3.68 -8.96 0.65
CA ASP A 200 5.07 -8.77 0.20
C ASP A 200 5.62 -7.35 0.49
N GLN A 201 4.82 -6.50 1.13
CA GLN A 201 5.10 -5.08 1.26
C GLN A 201 5.83 -4.77 2.57
N ARG A 202 7.06 -4.29 2.47
CA ARG A 202 7.95 -4.12 3.63
C ARG A 202 7.89 -2.74 4.29
N ARG A 203 7.36 -1.71 3.62
CA ARG A 203 7.29 -0.32 4.11
C ARG A 203 5.84 0.17 4.14
N ILE A 204 5.10 -0.27 5.17
CA ILE A 204 3.67 0.05 5.34
C ILE A 204 3.52 1.25 6.28
N MET A 205 2.51 2.08 6.02
CA MET A 205 2.04 3.13 6.93
C MET A 205 0.52 3.07 7.03
N SER A 206 -0.04 3.30 8.21
CA SER A 206 -1.49 3.47 8.40
C SER A 206 -1.91 4.87 7.97
N PRO A 207 -3.10 5.05 7.38
CA PRO A 207 -3.62 6.39 7.11
C PRO A 207 -4.00 7.05 8.45
N GLU A 208 -3.13 7.88 9.01
CA GLU A 208 -3.49 8.67 10.19
C GLU A 208 -4.52 9.75 9.81
N PRO A 209 -5.62 9.90 10.59
CA PRO A 209 -6.52 11.03 10.44
C PRO A 209 -5.82 12.29 10.98
N GLY A 210 -5.08 12.99 10.12
CA GLY A 210 -4.50 14.28 10.49
C GLY A 210 -3.08 14.59 10.01
N ALA A 211 -2.49 13.80 9.09
CA ALA A 211 -1.22 14.20 8.50
C ALA A 211 -1.42 15.40 7.55
N GLY A 212 -1.29 16.62 8.09
CA GLY A 212 -1.12 17.87 7.33
C GLY A 212 0.17 17.94 6.51
N GLY A 213 0.68 16.80 6.05
CA GLY A 213 1.92 16.65 5.30
C GLY A 213 1.65 16.37 3.83
N GLY A 214 1.40 17.43 3.06
CA GLY A 214 1.49 17.44 1.60
C GLY A 214 0.42 16.63 0.83
N ARG A 215 -0.19 17.25 -0.18
CA ARG A 215 -1.11 16.57 -1.12
C ARG A 215 -0.40 15.40 -1.81
N GLY A 216 -0.67 14.18 -1.36
CA GLY A 216 -0.18 12.91 -1.92
C GLY A 216 -1.34 12.01 -2.33
N LEU A 217 -1.10 11.12 -3.30
CA LEU A 217 -2.04 10.10 -3.75
C LEU A 217 -1.72 8.78 -3.05
N TYR A 218 -2.74 8.12 -2.52
CA TYR A 218 -2.61 6.96 -1.66
C TYR A 218 -3.14 5.70 -2.36
N GLY A 219 -2.28 4.70 -2.53
CA GLY A 219 -2.65 3.43 -3.13
C GLY A 219 -3.16 2.43 -2.09
N TYR A 220 -4.38 1.92 -2.27
CA TYR A 220 -4.97 0.85 -1.44
C TYR A 220 -5.09 -0.44 -2.24
N TRP A 221 -4.83 -1.57 -1.59
CA TRP A 221 -4.95 -2.90 -2.16
C TRP A 221 -6.41 -3.40 -2.10
N SER A 222 -6.99 -3.83 -3.21
CA SER A 222 -8.28 -4.52 -3.25
C SER A 222 -8.09 -5.93 -3.79
N SER A 223 -8.04 -6.91 -2.89
CA SER A 223 -8.25 -8.32 -3.23
C SER A 223 -9.33 -8.88 -2.31
N GLY A 224 -10.58 -8.92 -2.80
CA GLY A 224 -11.63 -9.74 -2.21
C GLY A 224 -12.50 -9.14 -1.09
N ASP A 225 -12.16 -7.98 -0.50
CA ASP A 225 -12.95 -7.37 0.59
C ASP A 225 -13.44 -5.94 0.27
N PRO A 226 -14.58 -5.49 0.83
CA PRO A 226 -15.21 -4.23 0.43
C PRO A 226 -14.46 -3.02 0.99
N VAL A 227 -13.79 -2.28 0.10
CA VAL A 227 -13.06 -1.04 0.44
C VAL A 227 -13.99 0.18 0.61
N CYS A 228 -15.24 0.10 0.13
CA CYS A 228 -16.25 1.15 0.35
C CYS A 228 -17.65 0.55 0.47
N GLY A 229 -18.41 0.96 1.49
CA GLY A 229 -19.85 0.70 1.62
C GLY A 229 -20.61 2.02 1.60
N SER A 230 -21.51 2.21 0.65
CA SER A 230 -22.45 3.33 0.62
C SER A 230 -23.71 2.95 1.42
N GLY A 231 -24.03 3.71 2.46
CA GLY A 231 -25.25 3.51 3.23
C GLY A 231 -25.55 4.60 4.25
N ALA A 232 -26.39 5.57 3.89
CA ALA A 232 -27.56 6.02 4.68
C ALA A 232 -28.32 7.15 3.95
N ASN A 233 -29.61 6.94 3.73
CA ASN A 233 -30.57 7.87 3.15
C ASN A 233 -30.84 9.08 4.11
N PRO A 234 -31.12 10.29 3.61
CA PRO A 234 -31.33 11.48 4.44
C PRO A 234 -32.81 11.65 4.74
N GLU A 235 -33.19 11.75 6.02
CA GLU A 235 -34.33 12.56 6.51
C GLU A 235 -34.62 12.23 7.98
N SER A 236 -34.34 13.19 8.85
CA SER A 236 -35.22 13.67 9.92
C SER A 236 -34.41 14.41 10.97
N HIS A 237 -35.03 15.42 11.57
CA HIS A 237 -34.55 16.26 12.68
C HIS A 237 -33.86 17.57 12.30
N GLN A 238 -34.62 18.45 11.64
CA GLN A 238 -34.62 19.85 12.04
C GLN A 238 -35.31 19.97 13.41
N ARG A 239 -34.62 20.56 14.40
CA ARG A 239 -35.22 21.48 15.38
C ARG A 239 -34.14 22.28 16.14
N ASN A 240 -34.25 23.60 16.00
CA ASN A 240 -33.73 24.73 16.78
C ASN A 240 -32.81 24.47 17.99
N THR A 241 -31.65 25.14 18.01
CA THR A 241 -31.34 26.22 18.99
C THR A 241 -30.21 27.11 18.47
N SER A 242 -30.31 28.39 18.82
CA SER A 242 -29.57 29.56 18.36
C SER A 242 -28.23 29.82 19.08
N GLN A 243 -27.36 30.56 18.38
CA GLN A 243 -26.20 31.38 18.82
C GLN A 243 -24.84 30.70 19.08
N GLY A 244 -23.79 31.28 18.47
CA GLY A 244 -22.37 31.07 18.79
C GLY A 244 -21.52 30.62 17.60
N GLY A 245 -20.84 31.56 16.92
CA GLY A 245 -20.02 31.29 15.75
C GLY A 245 -18.75 30.48 16.03
N VAL A 246 -18.58 29.41 15.28
CA VAL A 246 -17.30 28.79 14.85
C VAL A 246 -17.62 28.11 13.51
N MET A 247 -16.88 28.44 12.44
CA MET A 247 -16.94 27.67 11.19
C MET A 247 -16.54 26.23 11.50
N ARG A 248 -17.52 25.32 11.50
CA ARG A 248 -17.28 23.89 11.65
C ARG A 248 -16.75 23.36 10.33
N ASP A 249 -15.50 22.92 10.37
CA ASP A 249 -14.94 21.99 9.41
C ASP A 249 -15.89 20.80 9.25
N THR A 250 -16.45 20.64 8.05
CA THR A 250 -17.57 19.71 7.78
C THR A 250 -17.12 18.46 7.03
N ASN A 251 -15.81 18.17 6.95
CA ASN A 251 -15.30 17.07 6.12
C ASN A 251 -14.48 15.99 6.82
N SER A 252 -14.69 15.75 8.12
CA SER A 252 -14.23 14.53 8.79
C SER A 252 -15.36 13.53 9.00
N ARG A 253 -15.82 12.92 7.90
CA ARG A 253 -16.60 11.67 7.98
C ARG A 253 -15.83 10.55 7.30
N LEU A 254 -14.98 9.88 8.06
CA LEU A 254 -14.67 8.48 7.78
C LEU A 254 -15.96 7.69 7.98
N VAL A 255 -16.40 7.00 6.92
CA VAL A 255 -17.52 6.07 6.98
C VAL A 255 -16.97 4.72 7.45
N TYR A 256 -17.35 4.31 8.65
CA TYR A 256 -17.25 2.91 9.07
C TYR A 256 -18.66 2.33 9.04
N SER A 257 -18.86 1.21 8.34
CA SER A 257 -20.01 0.33 8.55
C SER A 257 -19.52 -0.91 9.29
N THR A 258 -20.09 -1.18 10.46
CA THR A 258 -19.95 -2.47 11.15
C THR A 258 -21.32 -3.13 11.16
N ASP A 259 -21.56 -4.01 10.19
CA ASP A 259 -22.74 -4.90 10.19
C ASP A 259 -22.56 -6.11 11.12
N ALA A 260 -21.53 -6.12 11.96
CA ALA A 260 -21.35 -7.10 13.01
C ALA A 260 -21.36 -6.41 14.38
N GLY A 261 -22.29 -6.82 15.24
CA GLY A 261 -22.43 -6.31 16.60
C GLY A 261 -21.15 -6.44 17.44
N ARG A 262 -21.17 -5.73 18.59
CA ARG A 262 -20.18 -5.71 19.69
C ARG A 262 -18.91 -6.54 19.42
N ILE A 263 -17.90 -5.88 18.85
CA ILE A 263 -16.56 -6.43 18.64
C ILE A 263 -15.85 -6.43 19.99
N ASP A 264 -15.47 -7.61 20.49
CA ASP A 264 -14.57 -7.72 21.64
C ASP A 264 -13.19 -7.21 21.25
N GLU A 265 -12.63 -6.29 22.04
CA GLU A 265 -11.28 -5.77 21.85
C GLU A 265 -10.26 -6.92 21.82
N PRO A 266 -9.43 -7.05 20.77
CA PRO A 266 -8.36 -8.04 20.77
C PRO A 266 -7.37 -7.67 21.88
N LYS A 267 -7.21 -8.59 22.84
CA LYS A 267 -6.20 -8.46 23.90
C LYS A 267 -4.84 -8.21 23.26
N ALA A 268 -4.20 -7.12 23.69
CA ALA A 268 -2.84 -6.76 23.31
C ALA A 268 -1.91 -7.98 23.42
N VAL A 269 -1.29 -8.35 22.30
CA VAL A 269 -0.27 -9.39 22.27
C VAL A 269 0.93 -8.85 23.02
N ALA A 270 1.33 -9.53 24.10
CA ALA A 270 2.48 -9.11 24.91
C ALA A 270 3.76 -9.13 24.07
N GLU A 271 4.39 -7.97 23.86
CA GLU A 271 5.72 -7.87 23.24
C GLU A 271 6.77 -8.56 24.12
N ARG A 272 7.64 -9.37 23.48
CA ARG A 272 8.63 -10.20 24.16
C ARG A 272 10.05 -9.72 23.92
N PRO A 273 10.97 -9.94 24.88
CA PRO A 273 12.39 -9.78 24.62
C PRO A 273 12.82 -10.80 23.56
N LYS A 274 13.37 -10.32 22.44
CA LYS A 274 14.02 -11.18 21.44
C LYS A 274 15.15 -11.96 22.12
N GLY A 275 15.14 -13.28 21.97
CA GLY A 275 16.22 -14.14 22.47
C GLY A 275 17.53 -13.84 21.77
N ASP A 276 18.66 -14.18 22.39
CA ASP A 276 20.00 -14.03 21.81
C ASP A 276 20.37 -15.16 20.83
N GLY A 277 19.38 -15.92 20.37
CA GLY A 277 19.54 -17.07 19.48
C GLY A 277 20.13 -18.33 20.14
N ILE A 278 20.40 -18.31 21.44
CA ILE A 278 20.99 -19.45 22.16
C ILE A 278 19.93 -20.13 23.03
N VAL A 279 19.53 -21.34 22.63
CA VAL A 279 18.65 -22.20 23.43
C VAL A 279 19.41 -22.76 24.63
N ARG A 280 18.89 -22.52 25.84
CA ARG A 280 19.48 -22.99 27.10
C ARG A 280 18.53 -23.95 27.80
N ILE A 281 19.08 -25.03 28.34
CA ILE A 281 18.34 -26.00 29.14
C ILE A 281 18.94 -26.00 30.55
N GLN A 282 18.13 -25.66 31.55
CA GLN A 282 18.57 -25.58 32.94
C GLN A 282 17.63 -26.36 33.88
N ARG A 283 18.19 -27.14 34.80
CA ARG A 283 17.41 -27.74 35.90
C ARG A 283 17.22 -26.73 37.02
N GLN A 284 15.97 -26.47 37.41
CA GLN A 284 15.59 -25.62 38.53
C GLN A 284 14.87 -26.46 39.61
N THR A 285 15.30 -26.34 40.86
CA THR A 285 14.69 -26.98 42.03
C THR A 285 14.14 -25.97 43.05
N SER A 286 14.57 -24.71 42.95
CA SER A 286 14.13 -23.62 43.83
C SER A 286 12.63 -23.30 43.63
N GLY A 287 11.90 -23.11 44.73
CA GLY A 287 10.47 -22.80 44.71
C GLY A 287 9.53 -23.96 44.35
N ARG A 288 10.04 -25.17 44.11
CA ARG A 288 9.26 -26.32 43.60
C ARG A 288 9.16 -27.51 44.58
N LYS A 289 9.27 -27.25 45.89
CA LYS A 289 9.12 -28.27 46.96
C LYS A 289 9.96 -29.55 46.73
N GLY A 290 11.19 -29.41 46.24
CA GLY A 290 12.12 -30.52 46.00
C GLY A 290 11.95 -31.27 44.67
N LYS A 291 10.94 -30.96 43.85
CA LYS A 291 10.79 -31.52 42.50
C LYS A 291 11.60 -30.70 41.49
N GLY A 292 12.51 -31.34 40.76
CA GLY A 292 13.29 -30.68 39.71
C GLY A 292 12.45 -30.44 38.45
N VAL A 293 12.63 -29.27 37.83
CA VAL A 293 12.00 -28.90 36.55
C VAL A 293 13.11 -28.50 35.59
N CYS A 294 13.06 -28.94 34.33
CA CYS A 294 13.91 -28.43 33.27
C CYS A 294 13.22 -27.22 32.61
N LEU A 295 13.89 -26.08 32.61
CA LEU A 295 13.49 -24.88 31.89
C LEU A 295 14.22 -24.83 30.55
N VAL A 296 13.48 -24.58 29.48
CA VAL A 296 14.04 -24.28 28.16
C VAL A 296 13.79 -22.80 27.86
N THR A 297 14.86 -22.03 27.69
CA THR A 297 14.83 -20.59 27.43
C THR A 297 15.60 -20.24 26.16
N GLY A 298 15.37 -19.03 25.63
CA GLY A 298 16.10 -18.52 24.46
C GLY A 298 15.54 -18.95 23.09
N ILE A 299 14.33 -19.51 23.06
CA ILE A 299 13.61 -19.81 21.81
C ILE A 299 12.90 -18.52 21.34
N ASP A 300 13.34 -17.97 20.22
CA ASP A 300 12.73 -16.78 19.59
C ASP A 300 11.51 -17.21 18.75
N ALA A 301 10.38 -17.48 19.42
CA ALA A 301 9.16 -17.92 18.79
C ALA A 301 7.90 -17.42 19.51
N ASP A 302 6.78 -17.34 18.78
CA ASP A 302 5.48 -16.97 19.34
C ASP A 302 4.88 -18.06 20.25
N ASP A 303 3.79 -17.72 20.95
CA ASP A 303 3.13 -18.65 21.88
C ASP A 303 2.59 -19.91 21.22
N ALA A 304 2.07 -19.80 20.00
CA ALA A 304 1.55 -20.94 19.27
C ALA A 304 2.69 -21.94 18.97
N THR A 305 3.84 -21.41 18.57
CA THR A 305 5.04 -22.19 18.26
C THR A 305 5.65 -22.78 19.53
N LEU A 306 5.77 -22.01 20.62
CA LEU A 306 6.25 -22.54 21.90
C LEU A 306 5.33 -23.62 22.46
N ALA A 307 4.00 -23.46 22.32
CA ALA A 307 3.04 -24.48 22.73
C ALA A 307 3.16 -25.75 21.88
N SER A 308 3.39 -25.61 20.57
CA SER A 308 3.67 -26.72 19.67
C SER A 308 4.95 -27.46 20.07
N ILE A 309 6.04 -26.73 20.32
CA ILE A 309 7.32 -27.31 20.79
C ILE A 309 7.14 -28.01 22.14
N ALA A 310 6.41 -27.40 23.08
CA ALA A 310 6.09 -28.00 24.37
C ALA A 310 5.29 -29.31 24.22
N ALA A 311 4.34 -29.37 23.29
CA ALA A 311 3.57 -30.57 22.98
C ALA A 311 4.46 -31.67 22.35
N GLU A 312 5.39 -31.30 21.47
CA GLU A 312 6.33 -32.24 20.85
C GLU A 312 7.33 -32.80 21.88
N LEU A 313 7.84 -31.96 22.78
CA LEU A 313 8.70 -32.37 23.89
C LEU A 313 7.96 -33.32 24.84
N LYS A 314 6.68 -33.06 25.13
CA LYS A 314 5.84 -33.98 25.91
C LYS A 314 5.71 -35.34 25.22
N LYS A 315 5.51 -35.36 23.90
CA LYS A 315 5.41 -36.59 23.11
C LYS A 315 6.71 -37.40 23.13
N LYS A 316 7.87 -36.73 23.05
CA LYS A 316 9.19 -37.37 22.99
C LYS A 316 9.73 -37.79 24.36
N CYS A 317 9.49 -37.00 25.41
CA CYS A 317 10.06 -37.22 26.74
C CYS A 317 9.11 -37.91 27.73
N GLY A 318 7.82 -38.03 27.40
CA GLY A 318 6.79 -38.66 28.25
C GLY A 318 6.42 -37.85 29.50
N CYS A 319 7.05 -36.70 29.73
CA CYS A 319 6.72 -35.68 30.72
C CYS A 319 7.01 -34.29 30.12
N GLY A 320 6.21 -33.28 30.50
CA GLY A 320 6.41 -31.90 30.04
C GLY A 320 5.15 -31.15 29.65
N GLY A 321 5.26 -29.82 29.62
CA GLY A 321 4.59 -29.02 28.60
C GLY A 321 3.67 -27.92 29.10
N SER A 322 4.15 -27.00 29.94
CA SER A 322 3.51 -25.69 30.08
C SER A 322 4.47 -24.61 29.61
N VAL A 323 4.00 -23.77 28.69
CA VAL A 323 4.68 -22.53 28.34
C VAL A 323 4.23 -21.48 29.36
N LYS A 324 5.19 -20.83 30.01
CA LYS A 324 4.91 -19.73 30.91
C LYS A 324 5.91 -18.62 30.62
N ASP A 325 5.39 -17.43 30.32
CA ASP A 325 6.20 -16.23 30.08
C ASP A 325 7.33 -16.44 29.04
N GLY A 326 7.05 -17.20 27.96
CA GLY A 326 8.03 -17.53 26.92
C GLY A 326 9.01 -18.67 27.27
N VAL A 327 8.85 -19.31 28.42
CA VAL A 327 9.71 -20.41 28.90
C VAL A 327 8.94 -21.72 28.85
N ILE A 328 9.55 -22.77 28.29
CA ILE A 328 8.98 -24.12 28.34
C ILE A 328 9.42 -24.78 29.65
N GLU A 329 8.45 -25.13 30.50
CA GLU A 329 8.68 -25.90 31.72
C GLU A 329 8.42 -27.39 31.48
N ASN A 330 9.40 -28.23 31.80
CA ASN A 330 9.26 -29.69 31.81
C ASN A 330 9.51 -30.25 33.22
N PRO A 331 8.55 -30.94 33.86
CA PRO A 331 8.82 -31.64 35.11
C PRO A 331 9.94 -32.65 34.87
N GLY A 332 11.09 -32.44 35.51
CA GLY A 332 12.18 -33.40 35.47
C GLY A 332 11.74 -34.66 36.20
N ARG A 333 12.10 -35.83 35.65
CA ARG A 333 12.06 -37.07 36.42
C ARG A 333 13.07 -37.02 37.57
#